data_AF-A0A7C7R388-F1
#
_entry.id   AF-A0A7C7R388-F1
#
_cell.length_a   1.000
_cell.length_b   1.000
_cell.length_c   1.000
_cell.angle_alpha   90.00
_cell.angle_beta   90.00
_cell.angle_gamma   90.00
#
_symmetry.space_group_name_H-M   'P 1'
#
loop_
_entity.id
_entity.type
_entity.pdbx_description
1 polymer ?
#
loop_
_entity_poly.entity_id
_entity_poly.type
_entity_poly.pdbx_seq_one_letter_code
_entity_poly.pdbx_strand_id
1 'polypeptide(L)'
;MTDRPSLRSVLLATLIGALVISALTGICILVVGDFGDRQVKILLTTLSVAYFSVTALACAAVLERKRVAWLAVPGVVASAAGFACSQLLIWPEWDSEPMGKTMATLVIFAFSFAQSCLLALPRLARRVQWVFVCALACIFLLAALLSAMIAFELDDELLLRAAGVLGILDAVATLAVPVLVKMGVAAPAVALPSAAEAPDRWHIELACPRCGRRGVYPAGSIRCLDCALEIRVSISPPGPEGPGKRFQFTLKTALLLFVLVSLPAGWIGARLNYLARQRAVVERLEGMGADVYYDFGNVSYVSFTMADPRRFDPSVMNDIATLTNLQRLDLNGMPVKDEHLAALRGMRMVDLVLDGTQVTDGCVPHLETLTHLRTLQAAGTAISSEGVRRLEQRLPGVFIVGIGPPPAAPASP
;
A
#
# COMPACT_ATOMS: atom_id res chain seq x y z
N MET A 1 25.36 45.96 4.49
CA MET A 1 24.84 45.54 3.18
C MET A 1 23.83 44.44 3.45
N THR A 2 22.54 44.77 3.33
CA THR A 2 21.43 43.83 3.57
C THR A 2 21.40 42.84 2.41
N ASP A 3 21.69 41.59 2.71
CA ASP A 3 21.69 40.48 1.78
C ASP A 3 20.23 40.26 1.33
N ARG A 4 19.87 40.78 0.15
CA ARG A 4 18.51 40.59 -0.39
C ARG A 4 18.38 39.10 -0.70
N PRO A 5 17.40 38.39 -0.12
CA PRO A 5 17.20 36.99 -0.44
C PRO A 5 17.00 36.87 -1.95
N SER A 6 17.82 36.04 -2.60
CA SER A 6 17.71 35.83 -4.04
C SER A 6 16.27 35.45 -4.40
N LEU A 7 15.74 35.95 -5.53
CA LEU A 7 14.37 35.68 -5.99
C LEU A 7 14.02 34.18 -5.95
N ARG A 8 15.02 33.32 -6.18
CA ARG A 8 14.92 31.85 -6.09
C ARG A 8 14.65 31.36 -4.66
N SER A 9 15.31 31.94 -3.66
CA SER A 9 15.08 31.59 -2.25
C SER A 9 13.69 31.99 -1.77
N VAL A 10 13.17 33.14 -2.24
CA VAL A 10 11.81 33.58 -1.93
C VAL A 10 10.78 32.65 -2.59
N LEU A 11 10.96 32.33 -3.88
CA LEU A 11 10.11 31.38 -4.61
C LEU A 11 10.10 29.97 -3.99
N LEU A 12 11.26 29.49 -3.55
CA LEU A 12 11.37 28.18 -2.92
C LEU A 12 10.68 28.19 -1.54
N ALA A 13 10.87 29.24 -0.75
CA ALA A 13 10.24 29.38 0.55
C ALA A 13 8.71 29.49 0.45
N THR A 14 8.18 30.23 -0.54
CA THR A 14 6.73 30.34 -0.76
C THR A 14 6.12 29.02 -1.23
N LEU A 15 6.82 28.28 -2.11
CA LEU A 15 6.38 26.95 -2.57
C LEU A 15 6.35 25.95 -1.41
N ILE A 16 7.40 25.89 -0.59
CA ILE A 16 7.45 25.03 0.60
C ILE A 16 6.35 25.42 1.59
N GLY A 17 6.14 26.72 1.82
CA GLY A 17 5.05 27.22 2.67
C GLY A 17 3.66 26.78 2.20
N ALA A 18 3.38 26.88 0.91
CA ALA A 18 2.12 26.45 0.33
C ALA A 18 1.89 24.93 0.49
N LEU A 19 2.94 24.11 0.31
CA LEU A 19 2.88 22.66 0.53
C LEU A 19 2.60 22.30 2.00
N VAL A 20 3.25 22.98 2.94
CA VAL A 20 3.04 22.76 4.38
C VAL A 20 1.61 23.12 4.79
N ILE A 21 1.09 24.24 4.31
CA ILE A 21 -0.28 24.67 4.59
C ILE A 21 -1.29 23.65 4.04
N SER A 22 -1.08 23.17 2.81
CA SER A 22 -1.91 22.12 2.20
C SER A 22 -1.89 20.82 3.01
N ALA A 23 -0.72 20.37 3.45
CA ALA A 23 -0.58 19.16 4.27
C ALA A 23 -1.26 19.30 5.64
N LEU A 24 -1.06 20.43 6.33
CA LEU A 24 -1.70 20.70 7.63
C LEU A 24 -3.22 20.77 7.51
N THR A 25 -3.73 21.33 6.41
CA THR A 25 -5.16 21.40 6.14
C THR A 25 -5.74 20.00 5.94
N GLY A 26 -5.07 19.15 5.14
CA GLY A 26 -5.48 17.75 4.94
C GLY A 26 -5.46 16.94 6.23
N ILE A 27 -4.42 17.09 7.07
CA ILE A 27 -4.33 16.42 8.37
C ILE A 27 -5.45 16.88 9.32
N CYS A 28 -5.73 18.18 9.37
CA CYS A 28 -6.79 18.73 10.22
C CYS A 28 -8.17 18.19 9.83
N ILE A 29 -8.46 18.09 8.52
CA ILE A 29 -9.70 17.50 8.00
C ILE A 29 -9.83 16.03 8.42
N LEU A 30 -8.75 15.25 8.33
CA LEU A 30 -8.78 13.82 8.69
C LEU A 30 -8.95 13.57 10.19
N VAL A 31 -8.49 14.47 11.05
CA VAL A 31 -8.52 14.28 12.51
C VAL A 31 -9.80 14.83 13.14
N VAL A 32 -10.40 15.89 12.56
CA VAL A 32 -11.51 16.64 13.18
C VAL A 32 -12.81 16.56 12.35
N GLY A 33 -12.74 16.14 11.10
CA GLY A 33 -13.88 16.21 10.17
C GLY A 33 -14.87 15.06 10.29
N ASP A 34 -16.17 15.39 10.34
CA ASP A 34 -17.25 14.46 10.01
C ASP A 34 -17.21 14.19 8.49
N PHE A 35 -16.83 12.98 8.07
CA PHE A 35 -16.62 12.53 6.67
C PHE A 35 -17.85 12.73 5.75
N GLY A 36 -18.22 13.97 5.47
CA GLY A 36 -19.25 14.34 4.51
C GLY A 36 -18.68 14.55 3.10
N ASP A 37 -19.56 14.57 2.09
CA ASP A 37 -19.20 14.62 0.66
C ASP A 37 -18.22 15.74 0.31
N ARG A 38 -18.39 16.92 0.92
CA ARG A 38 -17.50 18.08 0.69
C ARG A 38 -16.07 17.84 1.17
N GLN A 39 -15.91 17.16 2.31
CA GLN A 39 -14.58 16.86 2.85
C GLN A 39 -13.87 15.80 2.00
N VAL A 40 -14.61 14.79 1.53
CA VAL A 40 -14.09 13.77 0.61
C VAL A 40 -13.61 14.42 -0.70
N LYS A 41 -14.39 15.34 -1.29
CA LYS A 41 -13.98 16.08 -2.48
C LYS A 41 -12.68 16.89 -2.25
N ILE A 42 -12.55 17.59 -1.12
CA ILE A 42 -11.32 18.34 -0.78
C ILE A 42 -10.11 17.41 -0.58
N LEU A 43 -10.31 16.25 0.04
CA LEU A 43 -9.25 15.26 0.21
C LEU A 43 -8.77 14.71 -1.14
N LEU A 44 -9.71 14.39 -2.04
CA LEU A 44 -9.41 13.91 -3.39
C LEU A 44 -8.69 14.95 -4.25
N THR A 45 -9.03 16.25 -4.12
CA THR A 45 -8.28 17.30 -4.84
C THR A 45 -6.87 17.42 -4.30
N THR A 46 -6.68 17.35 -2.98
CA THR A 46 -5.35 17.40 -2.36
C THR A 46 -4.48 16.21 -2.79
N LEU A 47 -5.07 15.01 -2.81
CA LEU A 47 -4.39 13.79 -3.25
C LEU A 47 -4.01 13.85 -4.74
N SER A 48 -4.92 14.31 -5.61
CA SER A 48 -4.65 14.44 -7.04
C SER A 48 -3.55 15.47 -7.33
N VAL A 49 -3.56 16.64 -6.68
CA VAL A 49 -2.48 17.63 -6.78
C VAL A 49 -1.15 17.00 -6.39
N ALA A 50 -1.08 16.30 -5.25
CA ALA A 50 0.15 15.68 -4.78
C ALA A 50 0.66 14.61 -5.76
N TYR A 51 -0.24 13.72 -6.22
CA TYR A 51 0.09 12.64 -7.14
C TYR A 51 0.66 13.15 -8.46
N PHE A 52 -0.09 14.03 -9.16
CA PHE A 52 0.33 14.51 -10.48
C PHE A 52 1.53 15.45 -10.43
N SER A 53 1.76 16.15 -9.31
CA SER A 53 2.98 16.94 -9.11
C SER A 53 4.23 16.06 -9.03
N VAL A 54 4.16 14.93 -8.31
CA VAL A 54 5.29 14.00 -8.19
C VAL A 54 5.59 13.32 -9.52
N THR A 55 4.57 12.86 -10.26
CA THR A 55 4.77 12.23 -11.57
C THR A 55 5.31 13.21 -12.61
N ALA A 56 4.82 14.45 -12.61
CA ALA A 56 5.32 15.50 -13.50
C ALA A 56 6.77 15.87 -13.18
N LEU A 57 7.14 16.00 -11.88
CA LEU A 57 8.51 16.31 -11.46
C LEU A 57 9.50 15.21 -11.86
N ALA A 58 9.12 13.94 -11.73
CA ALA A 58 9.92 12.81 -12.17
C ALA A 58 10.24 12.87 -13.67
N CYS A 59 9.24 13.23 -14.49
CA CYS A 59 9.42 13.40 -15.94
C CYS A 59 10.27 14.65 -16.27
N ALA A 60 10.02 15.77 -15.58
CA ALA A 60 10.75 17.02 -15.76
C ALA A 60 12.26 16.88 -15.48
N ALA A 61 12.64 16.10 -14.44
CA ALA A 61 14.03 15.83 -14.10
C ALA A 61 14.82 15.14 -15.23
N VAL A 62 14.16 14.35 -16.07
CA VAL A 62 14.78 13.72 -17.26
C VAL A 62 14.86 14.71 -18.42
N LEU A 63 13.86 15.57 -18.56
CA LEU A 63 13.80 16.59 -19.61
C LEU A 63 14.97 17.60 -19.49
N GLU A 64 15.29 18.03 -18.27
CA GLU A 64 16.44 18.90 -17.99
C GLU A 64 17.77 18.31 -18.44
N ARG A 65 17.90 16.97 -18.36
CA ARG A 65 19.11 16.24 -18.78
C ARG A 65 19.19 16.02 -20.30
N LYS A 66 18.19 16.46 -21.08
CA LYS A 66 18.07 16.33 -22.55
C LYS A 66 18.33 14.92 -23.10
N ARG A 67 18.14 13.87 -22.29
CA ARG A 67 18.59 12.51 -22.63
C ARG A 67 17.53 11.69 -23.35
N VAL A 68 16.30 11.71 -22.85
CA VAL A 68 15.20 10.87 -23.33
C VAL A 68 13.92 11.71 -23.46
N ALA A 69 14.00 12.78 -24.24
CA ALA A 69 12.89 13.73 -24.39
C ALA A 69 11.61 13.06 -24.93
N TRP A 70 11.76 12.06 -25.79
CA TRP A 70 10.63 11.29 -26.35
C TRP A 70 9.82 10.52 -25.30
N LEU A 71 10.43 10.19 -24.15
CA LEU A 71 9.77 9.50 -23.04
C LEU A 71 9.23 10.50 -22.01
N ALA A 72 9.98 11.58 -21.74
CA ALA A 72 9.65 12.55 -20.71
C ALA A 72 8.47 13.46 -21.10
N VAL A 73 8.40 13.91 -22.36
CA VAL A 73 7.34 14.83 -22.82
C VAL A 73 5.95 14.20 -22.73
N PRO A 74 5.71 12.97 -23.24
CA PRO A 74 4.42 12.30 -23.07
C PRO A 74 4.02 12.13 -21.60
N GLY A 75 4.97 11.86 -20.71
CA GLY A 75 4.70 11.72 -19.28
C GLY A 75 4.24 13.01 -18.59
N VAL A 76 4.84 14.15 -18.96
CA VAL A 76 4.38 15.47 -18.47
C VAL A 76 2.98 15.78 -19.00
N VAL A 77 2.74 15.53 -20.29
CA VAL A 77 1.42 15.73 -20.91
C VAL A 77 0.36 14.84 -20.26
N ALA A 78 0.65 13.55 -20.05
CA ALA A 78 -0.25 12.62 -19.38
C ALA A 78 -0.54 13.04 -17.94
N SER A 79 0.46 13.54 -17.21
CA SER A 79 0.26 14.04 -15.83
C SER A 79 -0.62 15.29 -15.80
N ALA A 80 -0.41 16.22 -16.74
CA ALA A 80 -1.23 17.44 -16.84
C ALA A 80 -2.68 17.12 -17.26
N ALA A 81 -2.86 16.23 -18.23
CA ALA A 81 -4.18 15.77 -18.68
C ALA A 81 -4.92 15.02 -17.56
N GLY A 82 -4.22 14.10 -16.87
CA GLY A 82 -4.77 13.38 -15.72
C GLY A 82 -5.19 14.32 -14.59
N PHE A 83 -4.38 15.35 -14.29
CA PHE A 83 -4.75 16.36 -13.31
C PHE A 83 -6.02 17.11 -13.72
N ALA A 84 -6.09 17.62 -14.96
CA ALA A 84 -7.26 18.32 -15.45
C ALA A 84 -8.52 17.44 -15.39
N CYS A 85 -8.44 16.20 -15.86
CA CYS A 85 -9.53 15.23 -15.79
C CYS A 85 -9.95 14.92 -14.34
N SER A 86 -9.00 14.82 -13.40
CA SER A 86 -9.33 14.58 -11.99
C SER A 86 -10.14 15.72 -11.37
N GLN A 87 -9.81 16.98 -11.69
CA GLN A 87 -10.58 18.13 -11.18
C GLN A 87 -11.99 18.17 -11.76
N LEU A 88 -12.13 17.79 -13.03
CA LEU A 88 -13.43 17.68 -13.72
C LEU A 88 -14.27 16.49 -13.22
N LEU A 89 -13.68 15.49 -12.57
CA LEU A 89 -14.42 14.38 -11.98
C LEU A 89 -14.80 14.65 -10.51
N ILE A 90 -13.94 15.32 -9.74
CA ILE A 90 -14.13 15.46 -8.29
C ILE A 90 -15.26 16.44 -7.94
N TRP A 91 -15.32 17.58 -8.62
CA TRP A 91 -16.26 18.64 -8.25
C TRP A 91 -17.66 18.44 -8.84
N PRO A 92 -17.79 18.19 -10.16
CA PRO A 92 -19.08 17.99 -10.78
C PRO A 92 -19.68 16.64 -10.37
N GLU A 93 -20.99 16.61 -10.11
CA GLU A 93 -21.76 15.36 -9.98
C GLU A 93 -22.03 14.79 -11.37
N TRP A 94 -20.97 14.33 -12.04
CA TRP A 94 -21.09 13.66 -13.33
C TRP A 94 -21.25 12.16 -13.09
N ASP A 95 -22.47 11.67 -13.28
CA ASP A 95 -22.82 10.25 -13.18
C ASP A 95 -22.44 9.48 -14.46
N SER A 96 -21.24 9.73 -14.98
CA SER A 96 -20.76 9.15 -16.24
C SER A 96 -19.63 8.15 -15.98
N GLU A 97 -20.01 6.88 -15.94
CA GLU A 97 -19.12 5.72 -15.92
C GLU A 97 -17.89 5.81 -16.85
N PRO A 98 -17.99 6.26 -18.13
CA PRO A 98 -16.81 6.36 -19.01
C PRO A 98 -15.74 7.33 -18.51
N MET A 99 -16.12 8.34 -17.72
CA MET A 99 -15.16 9.33 -17.25
C MET A 99 -14.33 8.83 -16.07
N GLY A 100 -14.92 8.02 -15.20
CA GLY A 100 -14.18 7.29 -14.16
C GLY A 100 -13.14 6.34 -14.75
N LYS A 101 -13.52 5.56 -15.78
CA LYS A 101 -12.62 4.68 -16.53
C LYS A 101 -11.46 5.46 -17.19
N THR A 102 -11.78 6.59 -17.81
CA THR A 102 -10.77 7.46 -18.44
C THR A 102 -9.79 8.04 -17.41
N MET A 103 -10.28 8.47 -16.24
CA MET A 103 -9.41 8.97 -15.17
C MET A 103 -8.47 7.88 -14.67
N ALA A 104 -8.99 6.68 -14.39
CA ALA A 104 -8.19 5.57 -13.88
C ALA A 104 -7.08 5.17 -14.86
N THR A 105 -7.37 5.11 -16.16
CA THR A 105 -6.34 4.84 -17.19
C THR A 105 -5.28 5.95 -17.25
N LEU A 106 -5.68 7.22 -17.22
CA LEU A 106 -4.73 8.35 -17.19
C LEU A 106 -3.79 8.31 -15.97
N VAL A 107 -4.32 7.94 -14.80
CA VAL A 107 -3.51 7.76 -13.57
C VAL A 107 -2.47 6.66 -13.78
N ILE A 108 -2.86 5.50 -14.31
CA ILE A 108 -1.96 4.37 -14.56
C ILE A 108 -0.84 4.75 -15.54
N PHE A 109 -1.17 5.42 -16.64
CA PHE A 109 -0.17 5.86 -17.61
C PHE A 109 0.76 6.93 -17.03
N ALA A 110 0.24 7.91 -16.29
CA ALA A 110 1.07 8.93 -15.64
C ALA A 110 2.09 8.31 -14.67
N PHE A 111 1.69 7.30 -13.89
CA PHE A 111 2.61 6.53 -13.04
C PHE A 111 3.69 5.84 -13.86
N SER A 112 3.28 5.13 -14.90
CA SER A 112 4.14 4.30 -15.74
C SER A 112 5.23 5.14 -16.43
N PHE A 113 4.86 6.32 -16.96
CA PHE A 113 5.82 7.26 -17.53
C PHE A 113 6.79 7.81 -16.47
N ALA A 114 6.28 8.18 -15.28
CA ALA A 114 7.12 8.68 -14.20
C ALA A 114 8.15 7.63 -13.72
N GLN A 115 7.71 6.39 -13.52
CA GLN A 115 8.56 5.25 -13.16
C GLN A 115 9.63 4.99 -14.24
N SER A 116 9.23 5.00 -15.51
CA SER A 116 10.13 4.86 -16.65
C SER A 116 11.18 5.98 -16.71
N CYS A 117 10.78 7.23 -16.44
CA CYS A 117 11.69 8.37 -16.37
C CYS A 117 12.71 8.22 -15.24
N LEU A 118 12.27 7.79 -14.05
CA LEU A 118 13.17 7.56 -12.92
C LEU A 118 14.21 6.48 -13.24
N LEU A 119 13.81 5.39 -13.89
CA LEU A 119 14.71 4.32 -14.31
C LEU A 119 15.71 4.77 -15.39
N ALA A 120 15.38 5.79 -16.17
CA ALA A 120 16.24 6.34 -17.23
C ALA A 120 17.33 7.31 -16.73
N LEU A 121 17.24 7.78 -15.48
CA LEU A 121 18.21 8.69 -14.87
C LEU A 121 19.65 8.13 -14.78
N PRO A 122 19.88 6.90 -14.27
CA PRO A 122 21.23 6.34 -14.18
C PRO A 122 21.84 5.98 -15.55
N ARG A 123 23.17 5.96 -15.63
CA ARG A 123 23.91 5.55 -16.84
C ARG A 123 24.34 4.08 -16.73
N LEU A 124 23.52 3.17 -17.25
CA LEU A 124 23.87 1.75 -17.32
C LEU A 124 24.87 1.49 -18.45
N ALA A 125 25.83 0.58 -18.22
CA ALA A 125 26.72 0.09 -19.26
C ALA A 125 25.93 -0.62 -20.38
N ARG A 126 26.47 -0.59 -21.60
CA ARG A 126 25.85 -1.23 -22.79
C ARG A 126 25.46 -2.70 -22.56
N ARG A 127 26.23 -3.43 -21.73
CA ARG A 127 25.97 -4.83 -21.36
C ARG A 127 24.70 -5.04 -20.52
N VAL A 128 24.21 -4.01 -19.83
CA VAL A 128 23.06 -4.09 -18.90
C VAL A 128 21.88 -3.25 -19.40
N GLN A 129 22.00 -2.62 -20.57
CA GLN A 129 20.91 -1.84 -21.16
C GLN A 129 19.67 -2.69 -21.48
N TRP A 130 19.84 -3.98 -21.77
CA TRP A 130 18.72 -4.89 -21.98
C TRP A 130 17.81 -5.00 -20.75
N VAL A 131 18.35 -4.96 -19.53
CA VAL A 131 17.56 -4.97 -18.29
C VAL A 131 16.66 -3.74 -18.20
N PHE A 132 17.16 -2.57 -18.61
CA PHE A 132 16.36 -1.35 -18.66
C PHE A 132 15.23 -1.45 -19.71
N VAL A 133 15.51 -2.02 -20.89
CA VAL A 133 14.48 -2.24 -21.92
C VAL A 133 13.41 -3.24 -21.45
N CYS A 134 13.82 -4.34 -20.80
CA CYS A 134 12.90 -5.31 -20.20
C CYS A 134 12.04 -4.67 -19.11
N ALA A 135 12.62 -3.81 -18.25
CA ALA A 135 11.88 -3.06 -17.25
C ALA A 135 10.82 -2.17 -17.90
N LEU A 136 11.22 -1.39 -18.92
CA LEU A 136 10.30 -0.53 -19.68
C LEU A 136 9.14 -1.33 -20.29
N ALA A 137 9.45 -2.48 -20.89
CA ALA A 137 8.44 -3.37 -21.47
C ALA A 137 7.47 -3.90 -20.40
N CYS A 138 7.96 -4.31 -19.23
CA CYS A 138 7.11 -4.78 -18.13
C CYS A 138 6.17 -3.67 -17.62
N ILE A 139 6.70 -2.45 -17.43
CA ILE A 139 5.93 -1.28 -16.99
C ILE A 139 4.77 -1.01 -17.95
N PHE A 140 5.06 -0.85 -19.24
CA PHE A 140 4.03 -0.49 -20.22
C PHE A 140 3.07 -1.65 -20.52
N LEU A 141 3.53 -2.90 -20.44
CA LEU A 141 2.66 -4.06 -20.60
C LEU A 141 1.69 -4.20 -19.42
N LEU A 142 2.15 -3.98 -18.19
CA LEU A 142 1.30 -3.93 -17.01
C LEU A 142 0.30 -2.77 -17.10
N ALA A 143 0.77 -1.59 -17.48
CA ALA A 143 -0.08 -0.41 -17.66
C ALA A 143 -1.20 -0.64 -18.69
N ALA A 144 -0.85 -1.23 -19.83
CA ALA A 144 -1.80 -1.58 -20.88
C ALA A 144 -2.80 -2.64 -20.41
N LEU A 145 -2.34 -3.68 -19.71
CA LEU A 145 -3.20 -4.74 -19.18
C LEU A 145 -4.20 -4.19 -18.16
N LEU A 146 -3.73 -3.42 -17.17
CA LEU A 146 -4.61 -2.80 -16.16
C LEU A 146 -5.59 -1.82 -16.81
N SER A 147 -5.13 -1.04 -17.79
CA SER A 147 -6.00 -0.10 -18.51
C SER A 147 -7.07 -0.82 -19.33
N ALA A 148 -6.73 -1.95 -19.96
CA ALA A 148 -7.69 -2.78 -20.69
C ALA A 148 -8.72 -3.41 -19.75
N MET A 149 -8.29 -3.94 -18.61
CA MET A 149 -9.20 -4.49 -17.60
C MET A 149 -10.23 -3.45 -17.13
N ILE A 150 -9.80 -2.20 -16.90
CA ILE A 150 -10.69 -1.11 -16.48
C ILE A 150 -11.59 -0.63 -17.62
N ALA A 151 -11.05 -0.48 -18.83
CA ALA A 151 -11.81 0.05 -19.97
C ALA A 151 -12.90 -0.92 -20.46
N PHE A 152 -12.62 -2.21 -20.40
CA PHE A 152 -13.50 -3.27 -20.91
C PHE A 152 -14.20 -4.09 -19.82
N GLU A 153 -14.01 -3.73 -18.53
CA GLU A 153 -14.57 -4.47 -17.39
C GLU A 153 -14.29 -5.97 -17.43
N LEU A 154 -13.03 -6.31 -17.75
CA LEU A 154 -12.61 -7.69 -17.89
C LEU A 154 -12.26 -8.27 -16.51
N ASP A 155 -13.17 -9.04 -15.95
CA ASP A 155 -13.01 -9.73 -14.66
C ASP A 155 -12.51 -11.18 -14.82
N ASP A 156 -11.58 -11.41 -15.76
CA ASP A 156 -11.01 -12.74 -16.00
C ASP A 156 -9.90 -13.07 -14.99
N GLU A 157 -10.02 -14.23 -14.33
CA GLU A 157 -9.01 -14.72 -13.38
C GLU A 157 -7.62 -14.84 -14.01
N LEU A 158 -7.54 -15.22 -15.29
CA LEU A 158 -6.28 -15.32 -16.02
C LEU A 158 -5.61 -13.95 -16.18
N LEU A 159 -6.38 -12.90 -16.48
CA LEU A 159 -5.87 -11.53 -16.63
C LEU A 159 -5.38 -10.98 -15.29
N LEU A 160 -6.11 -11.26 -14.20
CA LEU A 160 -5.68 -10.91 -12.84
C LEU A 160 -4.36 -11.60 -12.46
N ARG A 161 -4.22 -12.90 -12.75
CA ARG A 161 -2.96 -13.63 -12.52
C ARG A 161 -1.83 -13.08 -13.37
N ALA A 162 -2.09 -12.75 -14.64
CA ALA A 162 -1.09 -12.15 -15.53
C ALA A 162 -0.65 -10.76 -15.04
N ALA A 163 -1.57 -9.92 -14.57
CA ALA A 163 -1.27 -8.63 -13.97
C ALA A 163 -0.42 -8.78 -12.71
N GLY A 164 -0.74 -9.77 -11.87
CA GLY A 164 0.07 -10.12 -10.70
C GLY A 164 1.51 -10.50 -11.07
N VAL A 165 1.70 -11.37 -12.07
CA VAL A 165 3.04 -11.77 -12.55
C VAL A 165 3.81 -10.57 -13.10
N LEU A 166 3.17 -9.75 -13.95
CA LEU A 166 3.79 -8.55 -14.51
C LEU A 166 4.15 -7.53 -13.43
N GLY A 167 3.32 -7.36 -12.41
CA GLY A 167 3.60 -6.50 -11.25
C GLY A 167 4.81 -6.96 -10.45
N ILE A 168 4.97 -8.27 -10.24
CA ILE A 168 6.15 -8.83 -9.57
C ILE A 168 7.42 -8.60 -10.42
N LEU A 169 7.35 -8.86 -11.72
CA LEU A 169 8.47 -8.64 -12.64
C LEU A 169 8.86 -7.16 -12.70
N ASP A 170 7.89 -6.26 -12.75
CA ASP A 170 8.12 -4.82 -12.72
C ASP A 170 8.80 -4.36 -11.42
N ALA A 171 8.32 -4.84 -10.27
CA ALA A 171 8.93 -4.53 -8.98
C ALA A 171 10.40 -5.00 -8.91
N VAL A 172 10.68 -6.23 -9.34
CA VAL A 172 12.03 -6.79 -9.38
C VAL A 172 12.93 -5.99 -10.34
N ALA A 173 12.43 -5.66 -11.53
CA ALA A 173 13.18 -4.89 -12.52
C ALA A 173 13.51 -3.48 -12.02
N THR A 174 12.54 -2.82 -11.38
CA THR A 174 12.68 -1.47 -10.82
C THR A 174 13.71 -1.43 -9.70
N LEU A 175 13.78 -2.48 -8.86
CA LEU A 175 14.79 -2.60 -7.81
C LEU A 175 16.17 -3.03 -8.34
N ALA A 176 16.23 -3.81 -9.42
CA ALA A 176 17.48 -4.29 -9.99
C ALA A 176 18.33 -3.14 -10.55
N VAL A 177 17.72 -2.14 -11.19
CA VAL A 177 18.44 -1.02 -11.82
C VAL A 177 19.34 -0.24 -10.83
N PRO A 178 18.86 0.29 -9.69
CA PRO A 178 19.72 0.99 -8.74
C PRO A 178 20.79 0.07 -8.10
N VAL A 179 20.48 -1.22 -7.92
CA VAL A 179 21.45 -2.21 -7.41
C VAL A 179 22.59 -2.43 -8.42
N LEU A 180 22.27 -2.61 -9.70
CA LEU A 180 23.25 -2.79 -10.78
C LEU A 180 24.16 -1.57 -10.95
N VAL A 181 23.60 -0.36 -10.79
CA VAL A 181 24.38 0.89 -10.78
C VAL A 181 25.36 0.93 -9.61
N LYS A 182 24.91 0.51 -8.41
CA LYS A 182 25.73 0.49 -7.20
C LYS A 182 26.83 -0.56 -7.24
N MET A 183 26.60 -1.68 -7.92
CA MET A 183 27.61 -2.73 -8.14
C MET A 183 28.70 -2.34 -9.15
N GLY A 184 28.75 -1.07 -9.59
CA GLY A 184 29.83 -0.58 -10.43
C GLY A 184 29.71 -0.96 -11.90
N VAL A 185 28.55 -1.48 -12.34
CA VAL A 185 28.26 -1.73 -13.77
C VAL A 185 27.76 -0.46 -14.48
N ALA A 186 28.08 0.71 -13.93
CA ALA A 186 28.02 1.96 -14.66
C ALA A 186 29.02 1.87 -15.82
N ALA A 187 28.65 2.38 -16.99
CA ALA A 187 29.55 2.40 -18.15
C ALA A 187 30.91 2.93 -17.69
N PRO A 188 32.04 2.26 -18.03
CA PRO A 188 33.34 2.85 -17.76
C PRO A 188 33.29 4.25 -18.35
N ALA A 189 33.64 5.26 -17.54
CA ALA A 189 33.97 6.57 -18.08
C ALA A 189 34.90 6.29 -19.26
N VAL A 190 34.56 6.82 -20.44
CA VAL A 190 35.40 6.72 -21.64
C VAL A 190 36.84 6.82 -21.15
N ALA A 191 37.59 5.72 -21.26
CA ALA A 191 38.96 5.70 -20.79
C ALA A 191 39.66 6.79 -21.60
N LEU A 192 39.95 7.90 -20.95
CA LEU A 192 40.88 8.86 -21.50
C LEU A 192 42.15 8.05 -21.77
N PRO A 193 42.73 8.15 -22.98
CA PRO A 193 43.96 7.44 -23.29
C PRO A 193 44.94 7.66 -22.14
N SER A 194 45.58 6.58 -21.70
CA SER A 194 46.54 6.64 -20.61
C SER A 194 47.56 7.73 -20.93
N ALA A 195 48.03 8.45 -19.91
CA ALA A 195 48.99 9.56 -20.07
C ALA A 195 50.29 9.16 -20.82
N ALA A 196 50.50 7.87 -21.09
CA ALA A 196 51.61 7.34 -21.87
C ALA A 196 51.39 7.39 -23.41
N GLU A 197 50.16 7.63 -23.89
CA GLU A 197 49.84 7.66 -25.34
C GLU A 197 49.25 8.99 -25.81
N ALA A 198 49.25 10.04 -24.98
CA ALA A 198 48.76 11.36 -25.38
C ALA A 198 49.73 12.02 -26.39
N PRO A 199 49.34 12.25 -27.66
CA PRO A 199 50.13 13.09 -28.55
C PRO A 199 50.02 14.52 -28.04
N ASP A 200 51.15 15.03 -27.57
CA ASP A 200 51.66 16.40 -27.35
C ASP A 200 50.85 17.69 -27.65
N ARG A 201 49.58 17.69 -28.05
CA ARG A 201 48.93 18.91 -28.56
C ARG A 201 47.42 18.99 -28.33
N TRP A 202 47.04 19.40 -27.13
CA TRP A 202 45.77 20.12 -26.97
C TRP A 202 45.96 21.53 -27.52
N HIS A 203 45.32 21.84 -28.66
CA HIS A 203 45.27 23.18 -29.19
C HIS A 203 43.95 23.84 -28.82
N ILE A 204 44.02 25.09 -28.40
CA ILE A 204 42.85 25.88 -28.01
C ILE A 204 42.80 27.10 -28.92
N GLU A 205 41.65 27.30 -29.57
CA GLU A 205 41.36 28.53 -30.29
C GLU A 205 40.95 29.61 -29.29
N LEU A 206 41.72 30.69 -29.26
CA LEU A 206 41.45 31.81 -28.36
C LEU A 206 41.79 33.14 -29.02
N ALA A 207 40.95 34.13 -28.75
CA ALA A 207 41.19 35.52 -29.12
C ALA A 207 41.98 36.20 -28.00
N CYS A 208 43.09 36.85 -28.35
CA CYS A 208 43.85 37.61 -27.37
C CYS A 208 42.97 38.72 -26.77
N PRO A 209 42.78 38.77 -25.44
CA PRO A 209 41.88 39.73 -24.81
C PRO A 209 42.37 41.18 -24.92
N ARG A 210 43.64 41.40 -25.28
CA ARG A 210 44.22 42.74 -25.42
C ARG A 210 44.17 43.30 -26.84
N CYS A 211 44.48 42.49 -27.86
CA CYS A 211 44.54 42.95 -29.26
C CYS A 211 43.50 42.31 -30.19
N GLY A 212 42.68 41.37 -29.71
CA GLY A 212 41.61 40.74 -30.48
C GLY A 212 42.07 39.67 -31.48
N ARG A 213 43.38 39.45 -31.66
CA ARG A 213 43.90 38.44 -32.61
C ARG A 213 43.51 37.03 -32.19
N ARG A 214 42.86 36.30 -33.11
CA ARG A 214 42.56 34.88 -32.96
C ARG A 214 43.76 34.05 -33.39
N GLY A 215 44.04 32.99 -32.65
CA GLY A 215 45.08 32.03 -32.99
C GLY A 215 44.81 30.69 -32.32
N VAL A 216 45.47 29.67 -32.86
CA VAL A 216 45.47 28.31 -32.34
C VAL A 216 46.74 28.16 -31.51
N TYR A 217 46.60 27.92 -30.21
CA TYR A 217 47.74 27.89 -29.30
C TYR A 217 47.76 26.59 -28.47
N PRO A 218 48.94 26.04 -28.15
CA PRO A 218 49.06 24.85 -27.32
C PRO A 218 48.67 25.16 -25.86
N ALA A 219 48.13 24.17 -25.14
CA ALA A 219 47.85 24.27 -23.71
C ALA A 219 49.16 24.56 -22.92
N GLY A 220 49.16 25.61 -22.09
CA GLY A 220 50.36 26.08 -21.37
C GLY A 220 50.45 27.60 -21.28
N SER A 221 51.68 28.14 -21.11
CA SER A 221 51.96 29.59 -21.16
C SER A 221 52.15 30.05 -22.60
N ILE A 222 51.19 30.81 -23.11
CA ILE A 222 51.14 31.33 -24.47
C ILE A 222 51.53 32.79 -24.46
N ARG A 223 52.40 33.24 -25.36
CA ARG A 223 52.69 34.67 -25.55
C ARG A 223 52.07 35.17 -26.85
N CYS A 224 51.23 36.19 -26.77
CA CYS A 224 50.63 36.79 -27.95
C CYS A 224 51.72 37.46 -28.82
N LEU A 225 51.79 37.13 -30.11
CA LEU A 225 52.82 37.62 -31.03
C LEU A 225 52.77 39.14 -31.25
N ASP A 226 51.58 39.77 -31.19
CA ASP A 226 51.45 41.22 -31.44
C ASP A 226 51.62 42.11 -30.22
N CYS A 227 51.06 41.71 -29.07
CA CYS A 227 51.03 42.56 -27.88
C CYS A 227 51.84 42.02 -26.71
N ALA A 228 52.60 40.93 -26.94
CA ALA A 228 53.44 40.23 -25.98
C ALA A 228 52.75 39.76 -24.68
N LEU A 229 51.41 39.76 -24.65
CA LEU A 229 50.61 39.34 -23.49
C LEU A 229 50.83 37.85 -23.22
N GLU A 230 51.16 37.52 -21.98
CA GLU A 230 51.31 36.13 -21.51
C GLU A 230 49.97 35.60 -20.99
N ILE A 231 49.49 34.50 -21.57
CA ILE A 231 48.22 33.84 -21.27
C ILE A 231 48.55 32.43 -20.81
N ARG A 232 48.32 32.13 -19.53
CA ARG A 232 48.53 30.78 -18.99
C ARG A 232 47.22 30.01 -18.99
N VAL A 233 47.15 28.95 -19.78
CA VAL A 233 45.99 28.05 -19.83
C VAL A 233 46.34 26.76 -19.10
N SER A 234 45.63 26.53 -17.99
CA SER A 234 45.75 25.27 -17.22
C SER A 234 44.44 24.49 -17.35
N ILE A 235 44.54 23.23 -17.73
CA ILE A 235 43.40 22.30 -17.77
C ILE A 235 43.45 21.53 -16.46
N SER A 236 42.57 21.88 -15.52
CA SER A 236 42.40 21.05 -14.33
C SER A 236 41.44 19.90 -14.66
N PRO A 237 41.73 18.65 -14.24
CA PRO A 237 40.70 17.61 -14.28
C PRO A 237 39.48 18.10 -13.49
N PRO A 238 38.25 17.66 -13.82
CA PRO A 238 37.10 17.94 -12.98
C PRO A 238 37.46 17.53 -11.55
N GLY A 239 37.56 18.51 -10.65
CA GLY A 239 37.90 18.23 -9.26
C GLY A 239 36.92 17.22 -8.67
N PRO A 240 37.32 16.41 -7.68
CA PRO A 240 36.33 15.62 -6.96
C PRO A 240 35.29 16.61 -6.44
N GLU A 241 34.04 16.45 -6.88
CA GLU A 241 32.92 17.13 -6.25
C GLU A 241 33.12 16.94 -4.74
N GLY A 242 33.31 18.03 -4.00
CA GLY A 242 33.54 17.96 -2.56
C GLY A 242 32.44 17.10 -1.92
N PRO A 243 32.65 16.57 -0.70
CA PRO A 243 31.65 15.77 -0.03
C PRO A 243 30.50 16.70 0.42
N GLY A 244 29.70 17.18 -0.52
CA GLY A 244 28.32 17.49 -0.26
C GLY A 244 27.78 16.22 0.34
N LYS A 245 27.37 16.29 1.61
CA LYS A 245 26.70 15.20 2.31
C LYS A 245 25.42 14.88 1.53
N ARG A 246 25.57 14.14 0.43
CA ARG A 246 24.48 13.51 -0.28
C ARG A 246 23.89 12.58 0.77
N PHE A 247 22.63 12.78 1.09
CA PHE A 247 21.84 11.86 1.89
C PHE A 247 21.92 10.49 1.20
N GLN A 248 22.95 9.71 1.55
CA GLN A 248 23.12 8.36 1.06
C GLN A 248 22.28 7.50 1.98
N PHE A 249 21.05 7.22 1.55
CA PHE A 249 20.31 6.10 2.12
C PHE A 249 21.17 4.86 1.95
N THR A 250 21.74 4.38 3.05
CA THR A 250 22.37 3.07 3.07
C THR A 250 21.26 2.06 2.79
N LEU A 251 21.59 0.98 2.05
CA LEU A 251 20.61 -0.07 1.74
C LEU A 251 19.92 -0.58 3.02
N LYS A 252 20.62 -0.53 4.15
CA LYS A 252 20.11 -0.81 5.50
C LYS A 252 19.01 0.16 5.95
N THR A 253 19.15 1.48 5.73
CA THR A 253 18.12 2.46 6.11
C THR A 253 16.88 2.35 5.21
N ALA A 254 17.05 2.04 3.93
CA ALA A 254 15.92 1.78 3.03
C ALA A 254 15.17 0.49 3.38
N LEU A 255 15.89 -0.60 3.68
CA LEU A 255 15.28 -1.87 4.13
C LEU A 255 14.58 -1.71 5.48
N LEU A 256 15.17 -0.96 6.42
CA LEU A 256 14.54 -0.65 7.71
C LEU A 256 13.23 0.11 7.51
N LEU A 257 13.22 1.17 6.70
CA LEU A 257 11.99 1.93 6.39
C LEU A 257 10.93 1.07 5.72
N PHE A 258 11.32 0.19 4.79
CA PHE A 258 10.39 -0.73 4.14
C PHE A 258 9.73 -1.68 5.15
N VAL A 259 10.50 -2.31 6.03
CA VAL A 259 9.96 -3.17 7.10
C VAL A 259 9.07 -2.38 8.06
N LEU A 260 9.47 -1.16 8.41
CA LEU A 260 8.71 -0.28 9.30
C LEU A 260 7.36 0.14 8.73
N VAL A 261 7.23 0.21 7.41
CA VAL A 261 5.97 0.56 6.71
C VAL A 261 5.14 -0.69 6.38
N SER A 262 5.76 -1.78 5.95
CA SER A 262 5.07 -2.99 5.52
C SER A 262 4.41 -3.77 6.67
N LEU A 263 5.00 -3.78 7.87
CA LEU A 263 4.41 -4.44 9.04
C LEU A 263 3.08 -3.80 9.46
N PRO A 264 2.98 -2.47 9.66
CA PRO A 264 1.70 -1.83 9.95
C PRO A 264 0.72 -1.92 8.78
N ALA A 265 1.16 -1.83 7.52
CA ALA A 265 0.27 -1.98 6.37
C ALA A 265 -0.36 -3.38 6.30
N GLY A 266 0.42 -4.44 6.53
CA GLY A 266 -0.08 -5.81 6.61
C GLY A 266 -1.04 -6.03 7.78
N TRP A 267 -0.73 -5.47 8.95
CA TRP A 267 -1.61 -5.51 10.11
C TRP A 267 -2.94 -4.76 9.87
N ILE A 268 -2.89 -3.56 9.28
CA ILE A 268 -4.08 -2.78 8.90
C ILE A 268 -4.92 -3.55 7.88
N GLY A 269 -4.30 -4.14 6.84
CA GLY A 269 -5.01 -4.95 5.85
C GLY A 269 -5.71 -6.16 6.47
N ALA A 270 -5.02 -6.89 7.35
CA ALA A 270 -5.60 -8.00 8.09
C ALA A 270 -6.75 -7.55 9.02
N ARG A 271 -6.58 -6.39 9.68
CA ARG A 271 -7.59 -5.80 10.58
C ARG A 271 -8.83 -5.35 9.81
N LEU A 272 -8.67 -4.72 8.65
CA LEU A 272 -9.79 -4.30 7.80
C LEU A 272 -10.57 -5.51 7.26
N ASN A 273 -9.86 -6.55 6.81
CA ASN A 273 -10.50 -7.78 6.35
C ASN A 273 -11.24 -8.51 7.49
N TYR A 274 -10.66 -8.53 8.70
CA TYR A 274 -11.31 -9.05 9.90
C TYR A 274 -12.60 -8.28 10.22
N LEU A 275 -12.58 -6.94 10.20
CA LEU A 275 -13.75 -6.10 10.46
C LEU A 275 -14.83 -6.26 9.38
N ALA A 276 -14.45 -6.39 8.10
CA ALA A 276 -15.39 -6.61 7.01
C ALA A 276 -16.13 -7.95 7.16
N ARG A 277 -15.41 -9.03 7.50
CA ARG A 277 -16.02 -10.33 7.80
C ARG A 277 -16.92 -10.28 9.01
N GLN A 278 -16.48 -9.62 10.08
CA GLN A 278 -17.26 -9.45 11.30
C GLN A 278 -18.60 -8.77 11.00
N ARG A 279 -18.62 -7.72 10.17
CA ARG A 279 -19.88 -7.05 9.77
C ARG A 279 -20.85 -7.99 9.04
N ALA A 280 -20.37 -8.75 8.06
CA ALA A 280 -21.21 -9.68 7.30
C ALA A 280 -21.78 -10.82 8.17
N VAL A 281 -21.04 -11.24 9.20
CA VAL A 281 -21.52 -12.21 10.19
C VAL A 281 -22.58 -11.57 11.10
N VAL A 282 -22.32 -10.36 11.59
CA VAL A 282 -23.27 -9.64 12.46
C VAL A 282 -24.58 -9.36 11.75
N GLU A 283 -24.56 -8.91 10.50
CA GLU A 283 -25.77 -8.63 9.74
C GLU A 283 -26.67 -9.87 9.59
N ARG A 284 -26.06 -11.05 9.42
CA ARG A 284 -26.79 -12.33 9.41
C ARG A 284 -27.33 -12.70 10.79
N LEU A 285 -26.54 -12.50 11.85
CA LEU A 285 -26.97 -12.75 13.23
C LEU A 285 -28.16 -11.87 13.61
N GLU A 286 -28.06 -10.56 13.40
CA GLU A 286 -29.12 -9.59 13.66
C GLU A 286 -30.35 -9.85 12.78
N GLY A 287 -30.15 -10.28 11.52
CA GLY A 287 -31.25 -10.70 10.63
C GLY A 287 -32.06 -11.90 11.14
N MET A 288 -31.45 -12.75 11.98
CA MET A 288 -32.13 -13.85 12.68
C MET A 288 -32.72 -13.44 14.04
N GLY A 289 -32.55 -12.18 14.44
CA GLY A 289 -33.02 -11.65 15.72
C GLY A 289 -32.06 -11.89 16.88
N ALA A 290 -30.78 -12.18 16.60
CA ALA A 290 -29.76 -12.28 17.64
C ALA A 290 -29.25 -10.89 18.05
N ASP A 291 -29.06 -10.68 19.34
CA ASP A 291 -28.43 -9.48 19.90
C ASP A 291 -26.91 -9.66 19.94
N VAL A 292 -26.17 -8.71 19.37
CA VAL A 292 -24.70 -8.74 19.30
C VAL A 292 -24.10 -7.59 20.11
N TYR A 293 -23.16 -7.93 21.00
CA TYR A 293 -22.47 -6.98 21.87
C TYR A 293 -20.98 -6.93 21.56
N TYR A 294 -20.42 -5.73 21.64
CA TYR A 294 -19.04 -5.44 21.27
C TYR A 294 -18.21 -5.08 22.50
N ASP A 295 -16.98 -5.59 22.54
CA ASP A 295 -15.94 -5.17 23.47
C ASP A 295 -14.70 -4.73 22.68
N PHE A 296 -14.23 -3.50 22.93
CA PHE A 296 -13.15 -2.84 22.17
C PHE A 296 -13.26 -2.99 20.64
N GLY A 297 -14.50 -2.98 20.11
CA GLY A 297 -14.81 -3.09 18.68
C GLY A 297 -14.82 -4.52 18.11
N ASN A 298 -14.63 -5.56 18.92
CA ASN A 298 -14.79 -6.96 18.52
C ASN A 298 -16.10 -7.53 19.09
N VAL A 299 -16.76 -8.45 18.39
CA VAL A 299 -17.91 -9.18 18.95
C VAL A 299 -17.42 -10.00 20.14
N SER A 300 -18.00 -9.74 21.31
CA SER A 300 -17.65 -10.39 22.58
C SER A 300 -18.78 -11.27 23.10
N TYR A 301 -20.03 -10.88 22.85
CA TYR A 301 -21.20 -11.63 23.27
C TYR A 301 -22.27 -11.65 22.18
N VAL A 302 -22.82 -12.84 21.92
CA VAL A 302 -23.95 -13.06 20.99
C VAL A 302 -25.05 -13.79 21.76
N SER A 303 -26.27 -13.27 21.66
CA SER A 303 -27.44 -13.75 22.38
C SER A 303 -28.61 -14.02 21.45
N PHE A 304 -29.15 -15.24 21.49
CA PHE A 304 -30.35 -15.62 20.75
C PHE A 304 -31.62 -15.68 21.61
N THR A 305 -31.57 -15.19 22.86
CA THR A 305 -32.68 -15.30 23.82
C THR A 305 -33.97 -14.62 23.36
N MET A 306 -33.87 -13.57 22.55
CA MET A 306 -35.02 -12.85 21.96
C MET A 306 -35.32 -13.30 20.52
N ALA A 307 -34.55 -14.24 19.97
CA ALA A 307 -34.67 -14.70 18.59
C ALA A 307 -35.80 -15.72 18.43
N ASP A 308 -36.43 -15.75 17.25
CA ASP A 308 -37.43 -16.76 16.90
C ASP A 308 -36.73 -18.08 16.51
N PRO A 309 -36.94 -19.19 17.25
CA PRO A 309 -36.33 -20.49 16.93
C PRO A 309 -36.60 -20.96 15.50
N ARG A 310 -37.70 -20.51 14.87
CA ARG A 310 -38.06 -20.89 13.49
C ARG A 310 -37.18 -20.24 12.43
N ARG A 311 -36.52 -19.14 12.76
CA ARG A 311 -35.63 -18.40 11.84
C ARG A 311 -34.17 -18.81 11.99
N PHE A 312 -33.87 -19.67 12.96
CA PHE A 312 -32.51 -20.13 13.21
C PHE A 312 -32.02 -21.04 12.07
N ASP A 313 -30.97 -20.59 11.38
CA ASP A 313 -30.23 -21.40 10.41
C ASP A 313 -28.97 -21.97 11.08
N PRO A 314 -28.83 -23.31 11.21
CA PRO A 314 -27.64 -23.92 11.80
C PRO A 314 -26.32 -23.62 11.08
N SER A 315 -26.36 -23.17 9.82
CA SER A 315 -25.16 -22.78 9.08
C SER A 315 -24.39 -21.64 9.77
N VAL A 316 -25.08 -20.82 10.58
CA VAL A 316 -24.51 -19.69 11.34
C VAL A 316 -23.45 -20.13 12.33
N MET A 317 -23.42 -21.39 12.75
CA MET A 317 -22.42 -21.90 13.68
C MET A 317 -21.00 -21.81 13.09
N ASN A 318 -20.87 -21.96 11.77
CA ASN A 318 -19.60 -21.76 11.07
C ASN A 318 -19.19 -20.28 11.06
N ASP A 319 -20.15 -19.38 11.03
CA ASP A 319 -19.90 -17.94 11.07
C ASP A 319 -19.47 -17.49 12.46
N ILE A 320 -20.15 -17.99 13.49
CA ILE A 320 -19.79 -17.78 14.90
C ILE A 320 -18.38 -18.29 15.19
N ALA A 321 -17.97 -19.41 14.59
CA ALA A 321 -16.62 -19.95 14.73
C ALA A 321 -15.52 -19.01 14.19
N THR A 322 -15.86 -18.08 13.29
CA THR A 322 -14.92 -17.05 12.81
C THR A 322 -14.71 -15.90 13.79
N LEU A 323 -15.58 -15.75 14.80
CA LEU A 323 -15.54 -14.69 15.81
C LEU A 323 -14.54 -15.06 16.92
N THR A 324 -13.24 -14.94 16.63
CA THR A 324 -12.16 -15.40 17.52
C THR A 324 -12.09 -14.73 18.89
N ASN A 325 -12.78 -13.60 19.07
CA ASN A 325 -12.84 -12.84 20.33
C ASN A 325 -14.14 -13.05 21.11
N LEU A 326 -15.02 -13.96 20.65
CA LEU A 326 -16.27 -14.25 21.32
C LEU A 326 -16.00 -14.89 22.69
N GLN A 327 -16.47 -14.22 23.75
CA GLN A 327 -16.35 -14.67 25.13
C GLN A 327 -17.60 -15.36 25.63
N ARG A 328 -18.78 -14.92 25.17
CA ARG A 328 -20.06 -15.51 25.58
C ARG A 328 -20.93 -15.82 24.37
N LEU A 329 -21.55 -16.99 24.40
CA LEU A 329 -22.52 -17.42 23.39
C LEU A 329 -23.76 -17.94 24.10
N ASP A 330 -24.91 -17.32 23.84
CA ASP A 330 -26.20 -17.72 24.38
C ASP A 330 -27.11 -18.24 23.26
N LEU A 331 -27.37 -19.55 23.28
CA LEU A 331 -28.21 -20.29 22.33
C LEU A 331 -29.51 -20.77 22.98
N ASN A 332 -29.95 -20.14 24.08
CA ASN A 332 -31.12 -20.57 24.83
C ASN A 332 -32.37 -20.74 23.94
N GLY A 333 -32.99 -21.92 24.01
CA GLY A 333 -34.21 -22.25 23.27
C GLY A 333 -34.05 -22.41 21.75
N MET A 334 -32.83 -22.35 21.22
CA MET A 334 -32.57 -22.53 19.79
C MET A 334 -32.56 -24.02 19.39
N PRO A 335 -32.94 -24.37 18.14
CA PRO A 335 -32.97 -25.77 17.66
C PRO A 335 -31.56 -26.30 17.32
N VAL A 336 -30.63 -26.21 18.28
CA VAL A 336 -29.23 -26.64 18.18
C VAL A 336 -29.12 -28.13 18.53
N LYS A 337 -28.30 -28.86 17.77
CA LYS A 337 -28.00 -30.29 17.91
C LYS A 337 -26.50 -30.51 18.09
N ASP A 338 -26.11 -31.73 18.46
CA ASP A 338 -24.71 -32.10 18.71
C ASP A 338 -23.77 -31.78 17.54
N GLU A 339 -24.21 -32.01 16.31
CA GLU A 339 -23.43 -31.75 15.08
C GLU A 339 -23.12 -30.26 14.88
N HIS A 340 -24.02 -29.38 15.30
CA HIS A 340 -23.87 -27.93 15.16
C HIS A 340 -22.79 -27.38 16.12
N LEU A 341 -22.58 -28.04 17.27
CA LEU A 341 -21.54 -27.67 18.23
C LEU A 341 -20.13 -28.05 17.76
N ALA A 342 -20.00 -28.92 16.75
CA ALA A 342 -18.70 -29.28 16.19
C ALA A 342 -17.97 -28.07 15.56
N ALA A 343 -18.71 -27.08 15.06
CA ALA A 343 -18.14 -25.86 14.49
C ALA A 343 -17.43 -24.98 15.53
N LEU A 344 -17.83 -25.06 16.81
CA LEU A 344 -17.25 -24.26 17.90
C LEU A 344 -15.91 -24.80 18.42
N ARG A 345 -15.36 -25.85 17.79
CA ARG A 345 -14.18 -26.55 18.27
C ARG A 345 -12.98 -25.62 18.46
N GLY A 346 -12.40 -25.62 19.66
CA GLY A 346 -11.21 -24.84 19.98
C GLY A 346 -11.43 -23.33 20.14
N MET A 347 -12.68 -22.87 20.19
CA MET A 347 -12.98 -21.48 20.54
C MET A 347 -12.56 -21.16 21.98
N ARG A 348 -12.18 -19.90 22.21
CA ARG A 348 -11.69 -19.42 23.52
C ARG A 348 -12.77 -18.74 24.36
N MET A 349 -14.02 -19.16 24.18
CA MET A 349 -15.15 -18.61 24.93
C MET A 349 -15.11 -19.03 26.39
N VAL A 350 -15.71 -18.19 27.24
CA VAL A 350 -15.74 -18.31 28.69
C VAL A 350 -17.10 -18.82 29.15
N ASP A 351 -18.18 -18.39 28.50
CA ASP A 351 -19.55 -18.70 28.90
C ASP A 351 -20.36 -19.24 27.71
N LEU A 352 -21.01 -20.38 27.90
CA LEU A 352 -21.90 -21.00 26.92
C LEU A 352 -23.23 -21.36 27.56
N VAL A 353 -24.33 -20.89 26.97
CA VAL A 353 -25.70 -21.19 27.41
C VAL A 353 -26.39 -22.03 26.34
N LEU A 354 -26.80 -23.25 26.73
CA LEU A 354 -27.46 -24.25 25.89
C LEU A 354 -28.84 -24.65 26.46
N ASP A 355 -29.39 -23.85 27.37
CA ASP A 355 -30.66 -24.15 28.01
C ASP A 355 -31.77 -24.36 26.96
N GLY A 356 -32.58 -25.41 27.12
CA GLY A 356 -33.69 -25.74 26.24
C GLY A 356 -33.30 -26.16 24.81
N THR A 357 -32.01 -26.44 24.54
CA THR A 357 -31.54 -26.94 23.24
C THR A 357 -31.68 -28.46 23.11
N GLN A 358 -31.57 -29.00 21.90
CA GLN A 358 -31.75 -30.43 21.59
C GLN A 358 -30.42 -31.22 21.63
N VAL A 359 -29.49 -30.78 22.48
CA VAL A 359 -28.17 -31.41 22.62
C VAL A 359 -28.22 -32.62 23.56
N THR A 360 -27.37 -33.61 23.28
CA THR A 360 -27.26 -34.88 24.02
C THR A 360 -25.81 -35.13 24.44
N ASP A 361 -25.53 -36.27 25.08
CA ASP A 361 -24.15 -36.70 25.36
C ASP A 361 -23.24 -36.76 24.12
N GLY A 362 -23.81 -36.80 22.90
CA GLY A 362 -23.08 -36.69 21.64
C GLY A 362 -22.30 -35.38 21.50
N CYS A 363 -22.69 -34.30 22.18
CA CYS A 363 -21.96 -33.02 22.14
C CYS A 363 -20.73 -32.96 23.05
N VAL A 364 -20.60 -33.87 24.02
CA VAL A 364 -19.52 -33.86 25.02
C VAL A 364 -18.12 -33.82 24.39
N PRO A 365 -17.78 -34.64 23.36
CA PRO A 365 -16.47 -34.57 22.71
C PRO A 365 -16.18 -33.21 22.05
N HIS A 366 -17.20 -32.46 21.66
CA HIS A 366 -17.04 -31.11 21.09
C HIS A 366 -16.80 -30.09 22.20
N LEU A 367 -17.57 -30.15 23.29
CA LEU A 367 -17.43 -29.26 24.45
C LEU A 367 -16.09 -29.44 25.17
N GLU A 368 -15.55 -30.66 25.22
CA GLU A 368 -14.20 -30.95 25.78
C GLU A 368 -13.08 -30.12 25.13
N THR A 369 -13.29 -29.62 23.90
CA THR A 369 -12.29 -28.81 23.19
C THR A 369 -12.31 -27.33 23.57
N LEU A 370 -13.33 -26.88 24.30
CA LEU A 370 -13.49 -25.51 24.78
C LEU A 370 -12.71 -25.32 26.09
N THR A 371 -11.38 -25.43 26.02
CA THR A 371 -10.50 -25.45 27.20
C THR A 371 -10.51 -24.18 28.07
N HIS A 372 -11.13 -23.09 27.57
CA HIS A 372 -11.27 -21.83 28.28
C HIS A 372 -12.66 -21.62 28.90
N LEU A 373 -13.58 -22.56 28.70
CA LEU A 373 -14.94 -22.47 29.19
C LEU A 373 -14.95 -22.53 30.73
N ARG A 374 -15.59 -21.54 31.35
CA ARG A 374 -15.78 -21.42 32.79
C ARG A 374 -17.21 -21.65 33.21
N THR A 375 -18.18 -21.32 32.37
CA THR A 375 -19.59 -21.51 32.69
C THR A 375 -20.29 -22.23 31.55
N LEU A 376 -20.99 -23.31 31.86
CA LEU A 376 -21.85 -24.03 30.95
C LEU A 376 -23.25 -24.16 31.56
N GLN A 377 -24.26 -23.56 30.92
CA GLN A 377 -25.66 -23.76 31.30
C GLN A 377 -26.29 -24.74 30.32
N ALA A 378 -26.91 -25.80 30.81
CA ALA A 378 -27.46 -26.88 29.98
C ALA A 378 -28.83 -27.39 30.51
N ALA A 379 -29.62 -26.49 31.11
CA ALA A 379 -30.94 -26.81 31.67
C ALA A 379 -31.91 -27.30 30.60
N GLY A 380 -32.62 -28.39 30.86
CA GLY A 380 -33.59 -28.94 29.91
C GLY A 380 -32.96 -29.57 28.65
N THR A 381 -31.66 -29.89 28.68
CA THR A 381 -30.99 -30.67 27.64
C THR A 381 -31.00 -32.17 27.97
N ALA A 382 -30.58 -33.01 27.02
CA ALA A 382 -30.47 -34.47 27.19
C ALA A 382 -29.05 -34.93 27.55
N ILE A 383 -28.24 -34.05 28.15
CA ILE A 383 -26.91 -34.40 28.67
C ILE A 383 -27.08 -35.17 29.99
N SER A 384 -26.49 -36.36 30.07
CA SER A 384 -26.56 -37.21 31.25
C SER A 384 -25.60 -36.76 32.35
N SER A 385 -25.83 -37.24 33.57
CA SER A 385 -24.90 -37.05 34.69
C SER A 385 -23.50 -37.64 34.42
N GLU A 386 -23.40 -38.66 33.57
CA GLU A 386 -22.11 -39.22 33.14
C GLU A 386 -21.41 -38.30 32.14
N GLY A 387 -22.15 -37.71 31.19
CA GLY A 387 -21.63 -36.70 30.27
C GLY A 387 -21.05 -35.49 31.01
N VAL A 388 -21.74 -35.02 32.06
CA VAL A 388 -21.29 -33.94 32.93
C VAL A 388 -20.00 -34.30 33.68
N ARG A 389 -19.94 -35.47 34.32
CA ARG A 389 -18.73 -35.93 35.02
C ARG A 389 -17.53 -35.96 34.09
N ARG A 390 -17.74 -36.37 32.83
CA ARG A 390 -16.70 -36.39 31.81
C ARG A 390 -16.23 -34.98 31.44
N LEU A 391 -17.14 -34.01 31.33
CA LEU A 391 -16.80 -32.60 31.12
C LEU A 391 -16.01 -32.02 32.29
N GLU A 392 -16.42 -32.27 33.54
CA GLU A 392 -15.72 -31.81 34.75
C GLU A 392 -14.30 -32.38 34.85
N GLN A 393 -14.09 -33.63 34.44
CA GLN A 393 -12.76 -34.26 34.41
C GLN A 393 -11.83 -33.63 33.36
N ARG A 394 -12.37 -33.21 32.22
CA ARG A 394 -11.60 -32.66 31.09
C ARG A 394 -11.40 -31.15 31.17
N LEU A 395 -12.34 -30.44 31.80
CA LEU A 395 -12.36 -28.99 31.95
C LEU A 395 -12.32 -28.63 33.46
N PRO A 396 -11.15 -28.76 34.12
CA PRO A 396 -11.05 -28.48 35.55
C PRO A 396 -11.35 -27.00 35.83
N GLY A 397 -12.45 -26.74 36.53
CA GLY A 397 -12.91 -25.39 36.87
C GLY A 397 -14.09 -24.86 36.05
N VAL A 398 -14.69 -25.68 35.17
CA VAL A 398 -15.99 -25.36 34.55
C VAL A 398 -17.11 -25.48 35.59
N PHE A 399 -17.98 -24.48 35.64
CA PHE A 399 -19.19 -24.46 36.46
C PHE A 399 -20.38 -24.83 35.58
N ILE A 400 -20.91 -26.04 35.76
CA ILE A 400 -22.03 -26.56 34.99
C ILE A 400 -23.33 -26.35 35.78
N VAL A 401 -24.30 -25.66 35.19
CA VAL A 401 -25.57 -25.28 35.84
C VAL A 401 -26.76 -25.94 35.14
N GLY A 402 -27.70 -26.43 35.95
CA GLY A 402 -29.00 -26.90 35.48
C GLY A 402 -28.91 -28.21 34.71
N ILE A 403 -28.69 -29.33 35.39
CA ILE A 403 -28.71 -30.65 34.73
C ILE A 403 -30.00 -31.36 35.12
N GLY A 404 -30.81 -31.71 34.14
CA GLY A 404 -32.03 -32.47 34.32
C GLY A 404 -32.97 -32.34 33.12
N PRO A 405 -33.76 -33.39 32.82
CA PRO A 405 -34.78 -33.32 31.78
C PRO A 405 -35.74 -32.16 32.07
N PRO A 406 -36.31 -31.53 31.03
CA PRO A 406 -37.28 -30.45 31.23
C PRO A 406 -38.39 -30.94 32.18
N PRO A 407 -38.87 -30.09 33.11
CA PRO A 407 -39.96 -30.47 34.00
C PRO A 407 -41.12 -30.99 33.14
N ALA A 408 -41.62 -32.18 33.47
CA ALA A 408 -42.72 -32.80 32.73
C ALA A 408 -43.85 -31.77 32.57
N ALA A 409 -44.28 -31.54 31.32
CA ALA A 409 -45.38 -30.63 31.04
C ALA A 409 -46.56 -30.98 31.96
N PRO A 410 -47.22 -29.99 32.59
CA PRO A 410 -48.40 -30.27 33.40
C PRO A 410 -49.39 -31.03 32.49
N ALA A 411 -49.84 -32.20 32.95
CA ALA A 411 -50.81 -32.99 32.23
C ALA A 411 -52.02 -32.09 31.92
N SER A 412 -52.27 -31.85 30.64
CA SER A 412 -53.45 -31.11 30.19
C SER A 412 -54.70 -31.79 30.76
N PRO A 413 -55.65 -31.04 31.35
CA PRO A 413 -56.87 -31.61 31.93
C PRO A 413 -57.77 -32.26 30.88
#